data_AF-A0A376LAY0-F1
#
_entry.id   AF-A0A376LAY0-F1
#
_cell.length_a   1.000
_cell.length_b   1.000
_cell.length_c   1.000
_cell.angle_alpha   90.00
_cell.angle_beta   90.00
_cell.angle_gamma   90.00
#
_symmetry.space_group_name_H-M   'P 1'
#
loop_
_entity.id
_entity.type
_entity.pdbx_description
1 polymer ?
#
loop_
_entity_poly.entity_id
_entity_poly.type
_entity_poly.pdbx_seq_one_letter_code
_entity_poly.pdbx_strand_id
1 'polypeptide(L)'
;MATIDEIKQSVSIFINNKVPVDNITILHCNTEYPTPFEDVNLNAINDLKKHFPKNNIGFSDHSSGFYAAIAAVPYGITFIEKHFTLDKSMSGQIIWPQ
;
A
#
# COMPACT_ATOMS: atom_id res chain seq x y z
N MET A 1 -1.79 5.29 -8.23
CA MET A 1 -1.71 6.77 -8.18
C MET A 1 -3.08 7.31 -7.81
N ALA A 2 -3.15 8.13 -6.75
CA ALA A 2 -4.36 8.84 -6.35
C ALA A 2 -3.97 10.04 -5.47
N THR A 3 -4.74 11.12 -5.56
CA THR A 3 -4.68 12.26 -4.64
C THR A 3 -5.50 11.97 -3.39
N ILE A 4 -5.27 12.73 -2.32
CA ILE A 4 -6.06 12.58 -1.07
C ILE A 4 -7.56 12.79 -1.32
N ASP A 5 -7.95 13.70 -2.20
CA ASP A 5 -9.36 13.98 -2.46
C ASP A 5 -10.05 12.87 -3.26
N GLU A 6 -9.33 12.23 -4.19
CA GLU A 6 -9.83 11.01 -4.85
C GLU A 6 -10.03 9.88 -3.85
N ILE A 7 -9.09 9.69 -2.92
CA ILE A 7 -9.22 8.66 -1.86
C ILE A 7 -10.44 8.98 -0.97
N LYS A 8 -10.64 10.23 -0.56
CA LYS A 8 -11.84 10.65 0.21
C LYS A 8 -13.13 10.37 -0.54
N GLN A 9 -13.16 10.65 -1.84
CA GLN A 9 -14.33 10.37 -2.67
C GLN A 9 -14.63 8.87 -2.70
N SER A 10 -13.61 8.03 -2.92
CA SER A 10 -13.76 6.56 -2.90
C SER A 10 -14.26 6.06 -1.55
N VAL A 11 -13.66 6.49 -0.44
CA VAL A 11 -14.07 6.11 0.92
C VAL A 11 -15.52 6.54 1.19
N SER A 12 -15.91 7.74 0.77
CA SER A 12 -17.28 8.25 0.95
C SER A 12 -18.33 7.40 0.24
N ILE A 13 -18.01 6.86 -0.95
CA ILE A 13 -18.91 5.95 -1.67
C ILE A 13 -19.19 4.69 -0.84
N PHE A 14 -18.17 4.08 -0.24
CA PHE A 14 -18.36 2.90 0.61
C PHE A 14 -19.19 3.22 1.87
N ILE A 15 -18.90 4.33 2.54
CA ILE A 15 -19.62 4.76 3.74
C ILE A 15 -21.10 5.05 3.43
N ASN A 16 -21.39 5.75 2.32
CA ASN A 16 -22.76 6.04 1.89
C ASN A 16 -23.56 4.77 1.57
N ASN A 17 -22.87 3.68 1.21
CA ASN A 17 -23.44 2.35 1.00
C ASN A 17 -23.37 1.45 2.25
N LYS A 18 -23.21 2.06 3.43
CA LYS A 18 -23.27 1.39 4.75
C LYS A 18 -22.14 0.38 5.00
N VAL A 19 -21.01 0.48 4.29
CA VAL A 19 -19.81 -0.27 4.64
C VAL A 19 -19.20 0.34 5.91
N PRO A 20 -18.98 -0.44 6.98
CA PRO A 20 -18.31 0.05 8.17
C PRO A 20 -16.91 0.58 7.85
N VAL A 21 -16.54 1.72 8.42
CA VAL A 21 -15.24 2.37 8.17
C VAL A 21 -14.07 1.44 8.49
N ASP A 22 -14.18 0.67 9.57
CA ASP A 22 -13.13 -0.26 10.03
C ASP A 22 -12.95 -1.46 9.09
N ASN A 23 -13.92 -1.72 8.20
CA ASN A 23 -13.81 -2.73 7.14
C ASN A 23 -13.11 -2.21 5.88
N ILE A 24 -12.70 -0.95 5.85
CA ILE A 24 -12.02 -0.32 4.71
C ILE A 24 -10.55 -0.09 5.12
N THR A 25 -9.64 -0.81 4.47
CA THR A 25 -8.19 -0.61 4.60
C THR A 25 -7.67 0.17 3.41
N ILE A 26 -6.90 1.23 3.66
CA ILE A 26 -6.27 2.06 2.61
C ILE A 26 -4.78 1.69 2.57
N LEU A 27 -4.29 1.27 1.41
CA LEU A 27 -2.89 0.90 1.23
C LEU A 27 -2.10 2.04 0.56
N HIS A 28 -1.03 2.50 1.22
CA HIS A 28 0.01 3.26 0.51
C HIS A 28 0.69 2.34 -0.50
N CYS A 29 1.00 2.85 -1.69
CA CYS A 29 1.57 2.07 -2.77
C CYS A 29 2.22 2.98 -3.82
N ASN A 30 3.30 2.50 -4.44
CA ASN A 30 3.82 3.05 -5.70
C ASN A 30 3.55 2.06 -6.84
N THR A 31 3.20 2.56 -8.02
CA THR A 31 2.85 1.75 -9.20
C THR A 31 4.04 1.29 -10.03
N GLU A 32 5.27 1.66 -9.65
CA GLU A 32 6.48 1.25 -10.35
C GLU A 32 6.94 -0.16 -9.94
N TYR A 33 7.43 -0.92 -10.93
CA TYR A 33 7.87 -2.29 -10.76
C TYR A 33 9.29 -2.49 -11.32
N PRO A 34 10.35 -2.61 -10.47
CA PRO A 34 10.31 -2.46 -9.02
C PRO A 34 10.34 -1.00 -8.62
N THR A 35 9.69 -0.66 -7.51
CA THR A 35 9.79 0.70 -6.95
C THR A 35 11.20 0.92 -6.39
N PRO A 36 11.97 1.93 -6.87
CA PRO A 36 13.23 2.35 -6.26
C PRO A 36 13.03 2.73 -4.79
N PHE A 37 14.00 2.44 -3.92
CA PHE A 37 13.81 2.67 -2.47
C PHE A 37 13.57 4.14 -2.13
N GLU A 38 14.22 5.05 -2.86
CA GLU A 38 14.01 6.50 -2.78
C GLU A 38 12.56 6.92 -3.10
N ASP A 39 11.86 6.16 -3.93
CA ASP A 39 10.50 6.46 -4.39
C ASP A 39 9.41 5.72 -3.60
N VAL A 40 9.78 4.87 -2.63
CA VAL A 40 8.82 4.16 -1.77
C VAL A 40 7.98 5.12 -0.94
N ASN A 41 8.60 6.20 -0.42
CA ASN A 41 7.93 7.24 0.37
C ASN A 41 7.04 6.72 1.52
N LEU A 42 7.60 5.98 2.48
CA LEU A 42 6.84 5.48 3.64
C LEU A 42 6.24 6.61 4.51
N ASN A 43 6.77 7.83 4.42
CA ASN A 43 6.20 8.99 5.12
C ASN A 43 4.75 9.29 4.70
N ALA A 44 4.34 8.92 3.49
CA ALA A 44 2.96 9.05 3.03
C ALA A 44 1.95 8.29 3.92
N ILE A 45 2.38 7.23 4.62
CA ILE A 45 1.54 6.50 5.57
C ILE A 45 1.07 7.43 6.70
N ASN A 46 1.93 8.32 7.19
CA ASN A 46 1.56 9.28 8.22
C ASN A 46 0.52 10.28 7.72
N ASP A 47 0.63 10.70 6.45
CA ASP A 47 -0.34 11.61 5.85
C ASP A 47 -1.69 10.92 5.60
N LEU A 48 -1.70 9.66 5.18
CA LEU A 48 -2.93 8.87 5.10
C LEU A 48 -3.59 8.74 6.49
N LYS A 49 -2.83 8.44 7.54
CA LYS A 49 -3.35 8.37 8.92
C LYS A 49 -3.97 9.68 9.40
N LYS A 50 -3.38 10.83 9.04
CA LYS A 50 -3.93 12.16 9.38
C LYS A 50 -5.28 12.39 8.70
N HIS A 51 -5.41 12.03 7.42
CA HIS A 51 -6.61 12.27 6.63
C HIS A 51 -7.72 11.23 6.89
N PHE A 52 -7.34 10.01 7.28
CA PHE A 52 -8.25 8.89 7.47
C PHE A 52 -8.06 8.25 8.86
N PRO A 53 -8.25 8.99 9.97
CA PRO A 53 -7.90 8.54 11.32
C PRO A 53 -8.74 7.37 11.84
N LYS A 54 -9.86 7.05 11.16
CA LYS A 54 -10.75 5.94 11.48
C LYS A 54 -10.51 4.70 10.61
N ASN A 55 -9.76 4.83 9.52
CA ASN A 55 -9.51 3.72 8.62
C ASN A 55 -8.24 2.98 9.03
N ASN A 56 -8.23 1.68 8.77
CA ASN A 56 -7.00 0.89 8.80
C ASN A 56 -6.09 1.34 7.65
N ILE A 57 -4.80 1.50 7.93
CA ILE A 57 -3.79 1.88 6.92
C ILE A 57 -2.80 0.74 6.75
N GLY A 58 -2.53 0.37 5.51
CA GLY A 58 -1.54 -0.65 5.14
C GLY A 58 -0.56 -0.17 4.09
N PHE A 59 0.26 -1.11 3.60
CA PHE A 59 1.27 -0.85 2.59
C PHE A 59 1.29 -1.98 1.54
N SER A 60 1.19 -1.63 0.26
CA SER A 60 1.38 -2.55 -0.87
C SER A 60 2.72 -2.25 -1.53
N ASP A 61 3.63 -3.22 -1.46
CA ASP A 61 5.06 -3.03 -1.68
C ASP A 61 5.55 -3.66 -2.99
N HIS A 62 5.99 -2.83 -3.93
CA HIS A 62 6.59 -3.27 -5.19
C HIS A 62 8.11 -3.07 -5.26
N SER A 63 8.77 -2.73 -4.15
CA SER A 63 10.23 -2.64 -4.09
C SER A 63 10.90 -4.02 -4.16
N SER A 64 12.19 -4.04 -4.48
CA SER A 64 12.99 -5.27 -4.45
C SER A 64 13.18 -5.80 -3.02
N GLY A 65 13.04 -7.12 -2.84
CA GLY A 65 13.19 -7.76 -1.54
C GLY A 65 12.03 -7.46 -0.59
N PHE A 66 12.29 -7.46 0.72
CA PHE A 66 11.27 -7.28 1.77
C PHE A 66 11.57 -6.10 2.71
N TYR A 67 12.62 -5.33 2.43
CA TYR A 67 13.10 -4.28 3.33
C TYR A 67 12.07 -3.16 3.55
N ALA A 68 11.43 -2.68 2.49
CA ALA A 68 10.41 -1.64 2.59
C ALA A 68 9.18 -2.12 3.38
N ALA A 69 8.71 -3.35 3.12
CA ALA A 69 7.62 -3.96 3.88
C ALA A 69 7.90 -4.01 5.39
N ILE A 70 9.11 -4.42 5.81
CA ILE A 70 9.51 -4.41 7.22
C ILE A 70 9.60 -2.97 7.75
N ALA A 71 10.22 -2.06 6.99
CA ALA A 71 10.38 -0.67 7.37
C ALA A 71 9.04 0.09 7.51
N ALA A 72 7.97 -0.41 6.90
CA ALA A 72 6.63 0.14 7.05
C ALA A 72 5.96 -0.22 8.39
N VAL A 73 6.37 -1.32 9.05
CA VAL A 73 5.76 -1.78 10.31
C VAL A 73 5.80 -0.73 11.44
N PRO A 74 6.93 -0.03 11.71
CA PRO A 74 6.99 1.00 12.74
C PRO A 74 6.07 2.21 12.51
N TYR A 75 5.57 2.41 11.29
CA TYR A 75 4.55 3.43 11.01
C TYR A 75 3.17 3.02 11.56
N GLY A 76 3.03 1.83 12.14
CA GLY A 76 1.81 1.31 12.75
C GLY A 76 0.76 0.89 11.73
N ILE A 77 1.20 0.35 10.59
CA ILE A 77 0.30 -0.25 9.59
C ILE A 77 -0.30 -1.56 10.10
N THR A 78 -1.47 -1.94 9.57
CA THR A 78 -2.17 -3.19 9.94
C THR A 78 -2.21 -4.23 8.83
N PHE A 79 -1.67 -3.91 7.65
CA PHE A 79 -1.71 -4.77 6.47
C PHE A 79 -0.47 -4.56 5.58
N ILE A 80 0.10 -5.66 5.09
CA ILE A 80 1.20 -5.66 4.12
C ILE A 80 0.77 -6.52 2.93
N GLU A 81 0.89 -5.97 1.73
CA GLU A 81 0.73 -6.69 0.47
C GLU A 81 2.07 -6.78 -0.26
N LYS A 82 2.39 -7.96 -0.79
CA LYS A 82 3.62 -8.22 -1.54
C LYS A 82 3.35 -9.31 -2.57
N HIS A 83 3.91 -9.15 -3.77
CA HIS A 83 3.95 -10.25 -4.72
C HIS A 83 4.84 -11.39 -4.19
N PHE A 84 4.36 -12.61 -4.36
CA PHE A 84 5.12 -13.82 -4.14
C PHE A 84 5.04 -14.72 -5.38
N THR A 85 6.05 -15.56 -5.57
CA THR A 85 6.09 -16.59 -6.60
C THR A 85 6.64 -17.87 -5.99
N LEU A 86 6.26 -19.02 -6.55
CA LEU A 86 6.81 -20.33 -6.16
C LEU A 86 8.28 -20.45 -6.56
N ASP A 87 8.65 -19.85 -7.68
CA ASP A 87 10.01 -19.85 -8.21
C ASP A 87 10.27 -18.50 -8.92
N LYS A 88 11.40 -17.87 -8.58
CA LYS A 88 11.84 -16.59 -9.14
C LYS A 88 12.49 -16.73 -10.53
N SER A 89 12.79 -17.96 -10.96
CA SER A 89 13.32 -18.25 -12.30
C SER A 89 12.23 -18.37 -13.37
N MET A 90 10.96 -18.45 -12.96
CA MET A 90 9.82 -18.55 -13.89
C MET A 90 9.67 -17.28 -14.72
N SER A 91 9.20 -17.42 -15.96
CA SER A 91 8.84 -16.27 -16.79
C SER A 91 7.53 -15.64 -16.32
N GLY A 92 7.53 -14.33 -16.10
CA GLY A 92 6.31 -13.59 -15.74
C GLY A 92 6.59 -12.11 -15.56
N GLN A 93 5.61 -11.26 -15.84
CA GLN A 93 5.78 -9.80 -15.89
C GLN A 93 6.14 -9.18 -14.52
N ILE A 94 5.82 -9.87 -13.42
CA ILE A 94 6.09 -9.44 -12.04
C ILE A 94 7.24 -10.27 -11.42
N ILE A 95 7.83 -11.18 -12.20
CA ILE A 95 8.97 -11.97 -11.76
C ILE A 95 10.23 -11.17 -12.08
N TRP A 96 10.76 -10.52 -11.05
CA TRP A 96 11.98 -9.73 -11.13
C TRP A 96 13.10 -10.56 -11.78
N PRO A 97 13.73 -10.11 -12.88
CA PRO A 97 15.03 -10.65 -13.23
C PRO A 97 15.96 -10.30 -12.08
N GLN A 98 16.55 -11.33 -11.46
CA GLN A 98 17.66 -11.12 -10.52
C GLN A 98 18.89 -10.62 -11.27
#